data_AF-A0A0C3EUC3-F1
#
_entry.id   AF-A0A0C3EUC3-F1
#
_cell.length_a   1.000
_cell.length_b   1.000
_cell.length_c   1.000
_cell.angle_alpha   90.00
_cell.angle_beta   90.00
_cell.angle_gamma   90.00
#
_symmetry.space_group_name_H-M   'P 1'
#
loop_
_entity.id
_entity.type
_entity.pdbx_description
1 polymer ?
#
loop_
_entity_poly.entity_id
_entity_poly.type
_entity_poly.pdbx_seq_one_letter_code
_entity_poly.pdbx_strand_id
1 'polypeptide(L)'
;GKSTVSTTIANFFQQMHCLGAYIFFNQSEVSERTPSAIIRTLAHQLGLFNHCIGQAITTAIDKWPDCIQSSAHIQLQKFLVKPLTSLKIIQFKGPIIVVLDGLDECGLAGDRNVLLEVLAENLIKLPLAFWFIIVSRPDYDIHNYF
;
A
#
# COMPACT_ATOMS: atom_id res chain seq x y z
N GLY A 1 13.97 4.25 -17.58
CA GLY A 1 14.31 4.25 -16.15
C GLY A 1 13.27 3.48 -15.37
N LYS A 2 13.55 3.08 -14.12
CA LYS A 2 12.63 2.31 -13.26
C LYS A 2 11.24 2.95 -13.20
N SER A 3 11.19 4.26 -12.93
CA SER A 3 9.95 5.02 -12.83
C SER A 3 9.19 5.18 -14.16
N THR A 4 9.89 5.09 -15.29
CA THR A 4 9.24 5.03 -16.61
C THR A 4 8.48 3.71 -16.79
N VAL A 5 9.05 2.61 -16.32
CA VAL A 5 8.46 1.27 -16.43
C VAL A 5 7.28 1.14 -15.47
N SER A 6 7.44 1.51 -14.20
CA SER A 6 6.36 1.51 -13.21
C SER A 6 5.17 2.36 -13.66
N THR A 7 5.41 3.56 -14.19
CA THR A 7 4.37 4.46 -14.69
C THR A 7 3.65 3.86 -15.90
N THR A 8 4.38 3.20 -16.80
CA THR A 8 3.78 2.50 -17.94
C THR A 8 2.88 1.35 -17.48
N ILE A 9 3.35 0.55 -16.51
CA ILE A 9 2.58 -0.54 -15.90
C ILE A 9 1.34 -0.01 -15.18
N ALA A 10 1.49 1.06 -14.39
CA ALA A 10 0.39 1.70 -13.68
C ALA A 10 -0.67 2.23 -14.66
N ASN A 11 -0.26 2.93 -15.72
CA ASN A 11 -1.16 3.43 -16.76
C ASN A 11 -1.92 2.30 -17.46
N PHE A 12 -1.25 1.19 -17.77
CA PHE A 12 -1.88 0.01 -18.37
C PHE A 12 -2.99 -0.55 -17.47
N PHE A 13 -2.70 -0.75 -16.18
CA PHE A 13 -3.71 -1.26 -15.23
C PHE A 13 -4.79 -0.24 -14.86
N GLN A 14 -4.48 1.06 -14.95
CA GLN A 14 -5.48 2.12 -14.79
C GLN A 14 -6.51 2.07 -15.94
N GLN A 15 -6.05 1.89 -17.19
CA GLN A 15 -6.93 1.71 -18.35
C GLN A 15 -7.79 0.45 -18.25
N MET A 16 -7.29 -0.60 -17.60
CA MET A 16 -8.05 -1.82 -17.30
C MET A 16 -8.96 -1.69 -16.07
N HIS A 17 -9.01 -0.53 -15.41
CA HIS A 17 -9.76 -0.30 -14.18
C HIS A 17 -9.41 -1.28 -13.05
N CYS A 18 -8.15 -1.68 -12.96
CA CYS A 18 -7.65 -2.59 -11.92
C CYS A 18 -6.46 -2.02 -11.12
N LEU A 19 -6.00 -0.80 -11.41
CA LEU A 19 -5.02 -0.10 -10.57
C LEU A 19 -5.70 0.43 -9.30
N GLY A 20 -5.49 -0.26 -8.18
CA GLY A 20 -6.02 0.12 -6.87
C GLY A 20 -5.23 1.22 -6.19
N ALA A 21 -3.90 1.20 -6.34
CA ALA A 21 -3.04 2.25 -5.80
C ALA A 21 -1.72 2.34 -6.56
N TYR A 22 -1.17 3.56 -6.63
CA TYR A 22 0.18 3.86 -7.09
C TYR A 22 0.85 4.83 -6.12
N ILE A 23 1.96 4.40 -5.54
CA ILE A 23 2.78 5.20 -4.63
C ILE A 23 4.18 5.28 -5.22
N PHE A 24 4.62 6.49 -5.54
CA PHE A 24 5.95 6.76 -6.08
C PHE A 24 6.82 7.45 -5.03
N PHE A 25 7.84 6.78 -4.51
CA PHE A 25 8.80 7.27 -3.53
C PHE A 25 9.91 8.09 -4.17
N ASN A 26 10.26 9.21 -3.53
CA ASN A 26 11.29 10.13 -3.99
C ASN A 26 11.97 10.75 -2.75
N GLN A 27 13.30 10.84 -2.78
CA GLN A 27 14.11 11.40 -1.71
C GLN A 27 13.78 12.88 -1.38
N SER A 28 13.25 13.64 -2.34
CA SER A 28 12.87 15.04 -2.09
C SER A 28 11.68 15.22 -1.14
N GLU A 29 10.92 14.16 -0.85
CA GLU A 29 9.70 14.21 -0.03
C GLU A 29 9.83 13.39 1.28
N VAL A 30 11.05 13.02 1.67
CA VAL A 30 11.34 12.11 2.80
C VAL A 30 10.63 12.50 4.11
N SER A 31 10.54 13.79 4.44
CA SER A 31 9.92 14.27 5.68
C SER A 31 8.40 14.04 5.73
N GLU A 32 7.74 13.92 4.59
CA GLU A 32 6.28 13.75 4.50
C GLU A 32 5.89 12.27 4.32
N ARG A 33 6.85 11.43 3.92
CA ARG A 33 6.66 10.00 3.58
C ARG A 33 6.96 9.07 4.76
N THR A 34 6.44 9.38 5.94
CA THR A 34 6.52 8.45 7.09
C THR A 34 5.77 7.14 6.78
N PRO A 35 6.13 6.01 7.41
CA PRO A 35 5.41 4.74 7.23
C PRO A 35 3.90 4.88 7.42
N SER A 36 3.45 5.59 8.46
CA SER A 36 2.04 5.86 8.70
C SER A 36 1.38 6.74 7.62
N ALA A 37 2.09 7.72 7.05
CA ALA A 37 1.58 8.51 5.93
C ALA A 37 1.36 7.64 4.68
N ILE A 38 2.26 6.69 4.44
CA ILE A 38 2.16 5.74 3.32
C ILE A 38 0.96 4.80 3.50
N ILE A 39 0.76 4.25 4.70
CA ILE A 39 -0.42 3.42 5.00
C ILE A 39 -1.73 4.19 4.78
N ARG A 40 -1.80 5.45 5.25
CA ARG A 40 -2.98 6.31 5.02
C ARG A 40 -3.21 6.60 3.54
N THR A 41 -2.14 6.87 2.79
CA THR A 41 -2.21 7.10 1.34
C THR A 41 -2.72 5.86 0.61
N LEU A 42 -2.23 4.68 0.99
CA LEU A 42 -2.68 3.40 0.44
C LEU A 42 -4.17 3.17 0.74
N ALA A 43 -4.61 3.38 1.98
CA ALA A 43 -6.02 3.25 2.37
C ALA A 43 -6.92 4.22 1.59
N HIS A 44 -6.48 5.46 1.43
CA HIS A 44 -7.22 6.47 0.66
C HIS A 44 -7.37 6.07 -0.81
N GLN A 45 -6.27 5.71 -1.50
CA GLN A 45 -6.33 5.34 -2.92
C GLN A 45 -7.19 4.08 -3.15
N LEU A 46 -7.04 3.07 -2.30
CA LEU A 46 -7.86 1.85 -2.37
C LEU A 46 -9.35 2.13 -2.12
N GLY A 47 -9.66 3.06 -1.21
CA GLY A 47 -11.03 3.49 -0.94
C GLY A 47 -11.68 4.23 -2.10
N LEU A 48 -10.91 5.04 -2.83
CA LEU A 48 -11.36 5.69 -4.07
C LEU A 48 -11.54 4.70 -5.22
N PHE A 49 -10.70 3.67 -5.28
CA PHE A 49 -10.74 2.67 -6.34
C PHE A 49 -12.03 1.83 -6.32
N ASN A 50 -12.49 1.40 -5.14
CA ASN A 50 -13.67 0.55 -5.02
C ASN A 50 -14.53 0.95 -3.83
N HIS A 51 -15.82 1.18 -4.09
CA HIS A 51 -16.76 1.64 -3.08
C HIS A 51 -16.89 0.69 -1.87
N CYS A 52 -16.91 -0.64 -2.07
CA CYS A 52 -16.98 -1.60 -0.98
C CYS A 52 -15.71 -1.57 -0.13
N ILE A 53 -14.55 -1.39 -0.76
CA ILE A 53 -13.29 -1.17 -0.04
C ILE A 53 -13.37 0.13 0.77
N GLY A 54 -13.77 1.23 0.14
CA GLY A 54 -13.90 2.53 0.81
C GLY A 54 -14.83 2.46 2.03
N GLN A 55 -16.00 1.84 1.90
CA GLN A 55 -16.91 1.63 3.02
C GLN A 55 -16.29 0.81 4.16
N ALA A 56 -15.58 -0.27 3.84
CA ALA A 56 -14.95 -1.11 4.86
C ALA A 56 -13.82 -0.38 5.60
N ILE A 57 -13.02 0.41 4.87
CA ILE A 57 -11.96 1.25 5.45
C ILE A 57 -12.57 2.33 6.34
N THR A 58 -13.57 3.07 5.86
CA THR A 58 -14.26 4.12 6.66
C THR A 58 -14.88 3.52 7.92
N THR A 59 -15.59 2.39 7.81
CA THR A 59 -16.16 1.69 8.97
C THR A 59 -15.08 1.28 9.99
N ALA A 60 -13.90 0.86 9.50
CA ALA A 60 -12.79 0.53 10.38
C ALA A 60 -12.20 1.76 11.07
N ILE A 61 -12.11 2.90 10.39
CA ILE A 61 -11.68 4.18 10.96
C ILE A 61 -12.67 4.64 12.04
N ASP A 62 -13.97 4.62 11.76
CA ASP A 62 -15.02 5.00 12.72
C ASP A 62 -15.01 4.12 13.97
N LYS A 63 -14.66 2.84 13.81
CA LYS A 63 -14.55 1.89 14.92
C LYS A 63 -13.28 2.08 15.76
N TRP A 64 -12.20 2.61 15.16
CA TRP A 64 -10.89 2.75 15.79
C TRP A 64 -10.28 4.13 15.53
N PRO A 65 -10.94 5.23 15.92
CA PRO A 65 -10.48 6.58 15.58
C PRO A 65 -9.10 6.90 16.17
N ASP A 66 -8.81 6.40 17.39
CA ASP A 66 -7.51 6.61 18.06
C ASP A 66 -6.35 5.94 17.32
N CYS A 67 -6.62 4.92 16.48
CA CYS A 67 -5.59 4.24 15.71
C CYS A 67 -5.01 5.13 14.59
N ILE A 68 -5.63 6.27 14.26
CA ILE A 68 -5.08 7.22 13.27
C ILE A 68 -3.70 7.75 13.69
N GLN A 69 -3.44 7.86 15.01
CA GLN A 69 -2.15 8.31 15.55
C GLN A 69 -1.24 7.15 16.00
N SER A 70 -1.65 5.90 15.75
CA SER A 70 -0.88 4.71 16.12
C SER A 70 0.26 4.41 15.14
N SER A 71 1.06 3.37 15.44
CA SER A 71 2.15 2.93 14.55
C SER A 71 1.63 2.45 13.20
N ALA A 72 2.49 2.51 12.17
CA ALA A 72 2.17 2.04 10.82
C ALA A 72 1.68 0.57 10.80
N HIS A 73 2.26 -0.28 11.65
CA HIS A 73 1.81 -1.66 11.82
C HIS A 73 0.34 -1.75 12.26
N ILE A 74 -0.05 -0.98 13.30
CA ILE A 74 -1.43 -0.97 13.80
C ILE A 74 -2.37 -0.37 12.75
N GLN A 75 -1.96 0.71 12.08
CA GLN A 75 -2.75 1.32 11.00
C GLN A 75 -3.00 0.34 9.85
N LEU A 76 -1.97 -0.35 9.36
CA LEU A 76 -2.10 -1.32 8.27
C LEU A 76 -3.01 -2.47 8.68
N GLN A 77 -2.83 -3.00 9.89
CA GLN A 77 -3.66 -4.08 10.41
C GLN A 77 -5.14 -3.67 10.55
N LYS A 78 -5.40 -2.53 11.17
CA LYS A 78 -6.77 -2.08 11.51
C LYS A 78 -7.52 -1.51 10.31
N PHE A 79 -6.85 -0.75 9.46
CA PHE A 79 -7.49 0.01 8.38
C PHE A 79 -7.39 -0.65 7.01
N LEU A 80 -6.53 -1.67 6.84
CA LEU A 80 -6.40 -2.37 5.57
C LEU A 80 -6.58 -3.88 5.74
N VAL A 81 -5.70 -4.57 6.46
CA VAL A 81 -5.74 -6.05 6.53
C VAL A 81 -7.09 -6.55 7.04
N LYS A 82 -7.50 -6.11 8.24
CA LYS A 82 -8.76 -6.57 8.85
C LYS A 82 -10.02 -6.23 8.02
N PRO A 83 -10.24 -4.99 7.55
CA PRO A 83 -11.42 -4.69 6.76
C PRO A 83 -11.40 -5.40 5.40
N LEU A 84 -10.26 -5.47 4.71
CA LEU A 84 -10.17 -6.07 3.38
C LEU A 84 -10.33 -7.60 3.42
N THR A 85 -9.79 -8.27 4.43
CA THR A 85 -10.01 -9.72 4.65
C THR A 85 -11.45 -10.07 5.00
N SER A 86 -12.22 -9.11 5.53
CA SER A 86 -13.64 -9.29 5.84
C SER A 86 -14.54 -9.16 4.62
N LEU A 87 -14.02 -8.63 3.49
CA LEU A 87 -14.74 -8.54 2.23
C LEU A 87 -14.83 -9.92 1.57
N LYS A 88 -15.98 -10.21 0.96
CA LYS A 88 -16.17 -11.47 0.23
C LYS A 88 -15.42 -11.38 -1.10
N ILE A 89 -14.74 -12.46 -1.51
CA ILE A 89 -13.97 -12.53 -2.78
C ILE A 89 -14.80 -12.10 -4.00
N ILE A 90 -16.10 -12.41 -4.00
CA ILE A 90 -17.06 -12.06 -5.07
C ILE A 90 -17.18 -10.53 -5.30
N GLN A 91 -16.79 -9.71 -4.32
CA GLN A 91 -16.81 -8.25 -4.44
C GLN A 91 -15.65 -7.71 -5.28
N PHE A 92 -14.64 -8.53 -5.58
CA PHE A 92 -13.53 -8.18 -6.47
C PHE A 92 -13.84 -8.67 -7.88
N LYS A 93 -13.89 -7.76 -8.86
CA LYS A 93 -14.15 -8.07 -10.28
C LYS A 93 -12.89 -8.51 -11.05
N GLY A 94 -11.79 -8.78 -10.35
CA GLY A 94 -10.47 -9.04 -10.92
C GLY A 94 -9.36 -8.73 -9.92
N PRO A 95 -8.09 -8.81 -10.34
CA PRO A 95 -6.97 -8.41 -9.51
C PRO A 95 -7.05 -6.90 -9.21
N ILE A 96 -6.55 -6.52 -8.05
CA ILE A 96 -6.36 -5.13 -7.62
C ILE A 96 -4.85 -4.92 -7.54
N ILE A 97 -4.34 -4.14 -8.48
CA ILE A 97 -2.91 -3.88 -8.60
C ILE A 97 -2.52 -2.72 -7.70
N VAL A 98 -1.52 -2.94 -6.86
CA VAL A 98 -0.87 -1.91 -6.06
C VAL A 98 0.58 -1.80 -6.51
N VAL A 99 0.98 -0.62 -6.99
CA VAL A 99 2.34 -0.35 -7.44
C VAL A 99 3.06 0.52 -6.42
N LEU A 100 4.20 0.02 -5.93
CA LEU A 100 5.12 0.73 -5.02
C LEU A 100 6.43 0.98 -5.78
N ASP A 101 6.65 2.20 -6.25
CA ASP A 101 7.80 2.55 -7.10
C ASP A 101 8.81 3.42 -6.37
N GLY A 102 10.09 3.04 -6.42
CA GLY A 102 11.19 3.72 -5.78
C GLY A 102 11.32 3.37 -4.30
N LEU A 103 10.95 2.16 -3.86
CA LEU A 103 10.93 1.82 -2.43
C LEU A 103 12.30 2.02 -1.73
N ASP A 104 13.41 1.96 -2.48
CA ASP A 104 14.76 2.34 -2.04
C ASP A 104 14.91 3.82 -1.65
N GLU A 105 14.06 4.68 -2.18
CA GLU A 105 14.05 6.13 -1.95
C GLU A 105 13.05 6.54 -0.86
N CYS A 106 12.44 5.57 -0.17
CA CYS A 106 11.49 5.82 0.91
C CYS A 106 12.18 6.19 2.23
N GLY A 107 11.95 7.40 2.73
CA GLY A 107 12.27 7.76 4.10
C GLY A 107 13.77 7.76 4.43
N LEU A 108 14.08 7.88 5.71
CA LEU A 108 15.41 7.53 6.24
C LEU A 108 15.50 6.01 6.42
N ALA A 109 16.72 5.46 6.47
CA ALA A 109 16.94 4.00 6.57
C ALA A 109 16.13 3.32 7.70
N GLY A 110 15.97 3.98 8.85
CA GLY A 110 15.14 3.48 9.96
C GLY A 110 13.66 3.37 9.59
N ASP A 111 13.08 4.44 9.04
CA ASP A 111 11.68 4.47 8.60
C ASP A 111 11.42 3.49 7.45
N ARG A 112 12.40 3.36 6.54
CA ARG A 112 12.34 2.39 5.44
C ARG A 112 12.25 0.97 5.96
N ASN A 113 13.09 0.58 6.92
CA ASN A 113 13.05 -0.75 7.53
C ASN A 113 11.70 -1.03 8.20
N VAL A 114 11.17 -0.06 8.96
CA VAL A 114 9.84 -0.19 9.59
C VAL A 114 8.76 -0.39 8.52
N LEU A 115 8.81 0.36 7.42
CA LEU A 115 7.85 0.18 6.33
C LEU A 115 8.01 -1.20 5.66
N LEU A 116 9.23 -1.63 5.36
CA LEU A 116 9.51 -2.92 4.73
C LEU A 116 8.98 -4.08 5.58
N GLU A 117 9.28 -4.05 6.89
CA GLU A 117 8.77 -5.03 7.86
C GLU A 117 7.23 -5.03 7.88
N VAL A 118 6.63 -3.84 8.04
CA VAL A 118 5.18 -3.69 8.06
C VAL A 118 4.55 -4.19 6.77
N LEU A 119 5.12 -3.94 5.60
CA LEU A 119 4.59 -4.44 4.33
C LEU A 119 4.78 -5.96 4.21
N ALA A 120 5.99 -6.47 4.37
CA ALA A 120 6.30 -7.89 4.20
C ALA A 120 5.43 -8.80 5.09
N GLU A 121 5.22 -8.42 6.35
CA GLU A 121 4.43 -9.21 7.30
C GLU A 121 2.92 -9.20 7.03
N ASN A 122 2.41 -8.19 6.32
CA ASN A 122 0.97 -7.89 6.30
C ASN A 122 0.36 -7.93 4.92
N LEU A 123 1.13 -7.67 3.86
CA LEU A 123 0.63 -7.78 2.49
C LEU A 123 0.20 -9.22 2.16
N ILE A 124 0.90 -10.22 2.67
CA ILE A 124 0.53 -11.64 2.50
C ILE A 124 -0.80 -12.03 3.17
N LYS A 125 -1.27 -11.21 4.12
CA LYS A 125 -2.53 -11.44 4.84
C LYS A 125 -3.73 -10.85 4.09
N LEU A 126 -3.51 -10.09 3.01
CA LEU A 126 -4.60 -9.51 2.21
C LEU A 126 -5.28 -10.57 1.34
N PRO A 127 -6.52 -10.31 0.88
CA PRO A 127 -7.18 -11.19 -0.08
C PRO A 127 -6.32 -11.44 -1.32
N LEU A 128 -6.40 -12.65 -1.89
CA LEU A 128 -5.63 -13.06 -3.08
C LEU A 128 -5.85 -12.18 -4.34
N ALA A 129 -6.89 -11.34 -4.32
CA ALA A 129 -7.13 -10.35 -5.36
C ALA A 129 -6.08 -9.23 -5.38
N PHE A 130 -5.39 -8.95 -4.27
CA PHE A 130 -4.42 -7.86 -4.19
C PHE A 130 -3.05 -8.31 -4.69
N TRP A 131 -2.56 -7.68 -5.77
CA TRP A 131 -1.25 -7.97 -6.34
C TRP A 131 -0.35 -6.75 -6.19
N PHE A 132 0.81 -6.96 -5.58
CA PHE A 132 1.78 -5.91 -5.31
C PHE A 132 2.92 -5.98 -6.31
N ILE A 133 3.19 -4.86 -6.98
CA ILE A 133 4.34 -4.67 -7.85
C ILE A 133 5.27 -3.69 -7.15
N ILE A 134 6.40 -4.19 -6.68
CA ILE A 134 7.42 -3.40 -6.01
C ILE A 134 8.56 -3.15 -7.00
N VAL A 135 8.86 -1.88 -7.24
CA VAL A 135 9.96 -1.44 -8.09
C VAL A 135 10.95 -0.70 -7.21
N SER A 136 12.18 -1.23 -7.11
CA SER A 136 13.26 -0.59 -6.36
C SER A 136 14.62 -0.88 -6.98
N ARG A 137 15.67 -0.22 -6.47
CA ARG A 137 17.05 -0.73 -6.59
C ARG A 137 17.24 -1.97 -5.72
N PRO A 138 18.18 -2.87 -6.08
CA PRO A 138 18.51 -4.04 -5.28
C PRO A 138 19.38 -3.64 -4.08
N ASP A 139 18.90 -2.72 -3.25
CA ASP A 139 19.56 -2.37 -1.99
C ASP A 139 19.43 -3.55 -1.02
N TYR A 140 20.46 -3.77 -0.20
CA TYR A 140 20.61 -4.98 0.62
C TYR A 140 19.45 -5.19 1.60
N ASP A 141 18.91 -4.11 2.15
CA ASP A 141 17.77 -4.16 3.06
C ASP A 141 16.49 -4.63 2.36
N ILE A 142 16.24 -4.21 1.13
CA ILE A 142 15.05 -4.64 0.37
C ILE A 142 15.12 -6.13 0.03
N HIS A 143 16.28 -6.63 -0.39
CA HIS A 143 16.48 -8.05 -0.72
C HIS A 143 16.19 -8.99 0.47
N ASN A 144 16.36 -8.52 1.71
CA ASN A 144 16.10 -9.37 2.87
C ASN A 144 14.60 -9.52 3.21
N TYR A 145 13.73 -8.66 2.66
CA TYR A 145 12.30 -8.66 2.96
C TYR A 145 11.42 -9.26 1.85
N PHE A 146 11.83 -9.19 0.58
CA PHE A 146 11.06 -9.64 -0.59
C PHE A 146 11.90 -10.51 -1.52
#